data_AF-A0A660QSD8-F1
#
_entry.id   AF-A0A660QSD8-F1
#
_cell.length_a   1.000
_cell.length_b   1.000
_cell.length_c   1.000
_cell.angle_alpha   90.00
_cell.angle_beta   90.00
_cell.angle_gamma   90.00
#
_symmetry.space_group_name_H-M   'P 1'
#
loop_
_entity.id
_entity.type
_entity.pdbx_description
1 polymer ?
#
loop_
_entity_poly.entity_id
_entity_poly.type
_entity_poly.pdbx_seq_one_letter_code
_entity_poly.pdbx_strand_id
1 'polypeptide(L)'
;DNTRSYFPTRTPRTLKFPVDEKNPADQYAQLYSDSVAKPIGKLSLPRYGLGQYENKETVAQRTPEEQAMMDDLSRAGKRLMGFCRIGLFKRLESSGNVFIQSLERHILRNYIFIYALQNSLPLPIGSQDVGMLDSRITDEDEDLELVDQETVAAPLRTKADFEKRAEEVYAWYRQHAERRFKWIEARHFKEELEKDLTKDAAALIKILKKHGGWDPARDEKLKLLRELLETKHAKEKVLVFTQFADTADYLAKELKKAGLTRIEAVTGNTENPTALAYRFSPVSNKKEVDADKELRVLIATDVLSEGQNLQDAHLVINYDLPWAIIRLIQRAGRVDRIGQKHDQIFCYSFLPADGVERIIRLRSRVQQRLTQNAEVVGSDETFFEDQSEAQTLENLYNEKAGVLDGDDVDGEVDLASEAYQIWKKAIDDDPKLAKLIPALPDVVYSARPWEPVGDLPEGVVVFMKNAQGNCALAWMDQDGNSVTESQYRIIKAAKCEPDTPSVDKAPDHHALTAKGVSLIIKENRNIHGTSGTLGSRHGIRYRTYERIKHHLEHIEGELFDTSEIRKALQQLYENPLTEKAKTVLGQHLKLKSTAQAVAEAMQALYEEDELCPEKHTAGNGEPQLICSLGLRSS
;
A
#
# COMPACT_ATOMS: atom_id res chain seq x y z
N ASP A 1 -40.56 -4.25 4.72
CA ASP A 1 -41.50 -4.59 3.63
C ASP A 1 -41.74 -6.10 3.48
N ASN A 2 -41.14 -6.98 4.29
CA ASN A 2 -41.38 -8.44 4.26
C ASN A 2 -41.12 -9.10 2.88
N THR A 3 -40.38 -8.43 2.01
CA THR A 3 -39.95 -8.95 0.72
C THR A 3 -38.71 -9.82 0.92
N ARG A 4 -38.65 -10.97 0.24
CA ARG A 4 -37.43 -11.79 0.21
C ARG A 4 -36.43 -11.12 -0.73
N SER A 5 -35.31 -10.67 -0.19
CA SER A 5 -34.19 -10.17 -1.00
C SER A 5 -33.17 -11.30 -1.16
N TYR A 6 -32.79 -11.59 -2.40
CA TYR A 6 -31.73 -12.55 -2.71
C TYR A 6 -30.43 -11.79 -2.96
N PHE A 7 -29.28 -12.41 -2.64
CA PHE A 7 -28.01 -11.88 -3.10
C PHE A 7 -27.87 -12.16 -4.61
N PRO A 8 -27.39 -11.17 -5.38
CA PRO A 8 -27.15 -11.35 -6.80
C PRO A 8 -26.03 -12.35 -7.04
N THR A 9 -26.08 -13.06 -8.17
CA THR A 9 -25.00 -13.97 -8.56
C THR A 9 -23.84 -13.17 -9.17
N ARG A 10 -22.65 -13.30 -8.58
CA ARG A 10 -21.43 -12.72 -9.17
C ARG A 10 -20.98 -13.57 -10.36
N THR A 11 -20.81 -12.93 -11.51
CA THR A 11 -20.34 -13.58 -12.74
C THR A 11 -19.00 -12.96 -13.15
N PRO A 12 -17.86 -13.63 -12.89
CA PRO A 12 -16.56 -13.13 -13.35
C PRO A 12 -16.49 -13.18 -14.88
N ARG A 13 -15.84 -12.19 -15.49
CA ARG A 13 -15.64 -12.07 -16.94
C ARG A 13 -14.21 -11.67 -17.24
N THR A 14 -13.56 -12.36 -18.16
CA THR A 14 -12.16 -12.07 -18.48
C THR A 14 -12.07 -11.20 -19.73
N LEU A 15 -11.32 -10.09 -19.66
CA LEU A 15 -10.99 -9.26 -20.81
C LEU A 15 -9.52 -9.45 -21.15
N LYS A 16 -9.26 -9.96 -22.35
CA LYS A 16 -7.92 -10.08 -22.91
C LYS A 16 -7.79 -9.11 -24.07
N PHE A 17 -6.82 -8.21 -24.02
CA PHE A 17 -6.48 -7.34 -25.14
C PHE A 17 -5.36 -8.01 -25.97
N PRO A 18 -5.44 -7.97 -27.30
CA PRO A 18 -4.43 -8.59 -28.15
C PRO A 18 -3.10 -7.83 -28.04
N VAL A 19 -2.01 -8.59 -28.06
CA VAL A 19 -0.66 -8.05 -28.23
C VAL A 19 0.03 -8.88 -29.30
N ASP A 20 0.38 -8.25 -30.41
CA ASP A 20 1.05 -8.93 -31.52
C ASP A 20 2.55 -8.63 -31.51
N GLU A 21 3.33 -9.56 -30.94
CA GLU A 21 4.80 -9.48 -30.91
C GLU A 21 5.44 -9.45 -32.30
N LYS A 22 4.73 -9.91 -33.35
CA LYS A 22 5.21 -9.88 -34.73
C LYS A 22 4.94 -8.55 -35.40
N ASN A 23 4.02 -7.74 -34.87
CA ASN A 23 3.72 -6.42 -35.38
C ASN A 23 4.68 -5.39 -34.77
N PRO A 24 5.67 -4.87 -35.53
CA PRO A 24 6.60 -3.89 -35.00
C PRO A 24 5.93 -2.56 -34.66
N ALA A 25 4.68 -2.34 -35.08
CA ALA A 25 3.93 -1.15 -34.75
C ALA A 25 3.15 -1.30 -33.44
N ASP A 26 2.89 -2.52 -32.93
CA ASP A 26 2.12 -2.73 -31.70
C ASP A 26 2.84 -2.09 -30.51
N GLN A 27 2.19 -1.08 -29.92
CA GLN A 27 2.77 -0.27 -28.84
C GLN A 27 2.99 -1.08 -27.56
N TYR A 28 2.08 -2.01 -27.25
CA TYR A 28 2.22 -2.86 -26.08
C TYR A 28 3.31 -3.90 -26.29
N ALA A 29 3.38 -4.53 -27.47
CA ALA A 29 4.45 -5.47 -27.80
C ALA A 29 5.84 -4.83 -27.68
N GLN A 30 5.97 -3.59 -28.13
CA GLN A 30 7.19 -2.81 -27.98
C GLN A 30 7.56 -2.58 -26.51
N LEU A 31 6.62 -2.14 -25.67
CA LEU A 31 6.86 -1.87 -24.26
C LEU A 31 7.12 -3.14 -23.44
N TYR A 32 6.53 -4.27 -23.83
CA TYR A 32 6.74 -5.58 -23.19
C TYR A 32 8.00 -6.31 -23.66
N SER A 33 8.74 -5.72 -24.62
CA SER A 33 9.95 -6.33 -25.15
C SER A 33 11.10 -6.37 -24.14
N ASP A 34 12.01 -7.32 -24.34
CA ASP A 34 13.29 -7.40 -23.63
C ASP A 34 14.11 -6.11 -23.71
N SER A 35 13.88 -5.30 -24.75
CA SER A 35 14.58 -4.01 -24.94
C SER A 35 14.15 -2.94 -23.93
N VAL A 36 13.02 -3.14 -23.25
CA VAL A 36 12.51 -2.29 -22.16
C VAL A 36 12.70 -3.00 -20.81
N ALA A 37 12.38 -4.29 -20.72
CA ALA A 37 12.44 -5.02 -19.46
C ALA A 37 13.87 -5.17 -18.92
N LYS A 38 14.86 -5.52 -19.76
CA LYS A 38 16.25 -5.75 -19.32
C LYS A 38 16.93 -4.48 -18.79
N PRO A 39 16.81 -3.30 -19.43
CA PRO A 39 17.35 -2.08 -18.85
C PRO A 39 16.71 -1.71 -17.50
N ILE A 40 15.39 -1.87 -17.35
CA ILE A 40 14.69 -1.59 -16.08
C ILE A 40 15.17 -2.53 -14.97
N GLY A 41 15.32 -3.83 -15.28
CA GLY A 41 15.87 -4.80 -14.33
C GLY A 41 17.30 -4.49 -13.86
N LYS A 42 18.07 -3.74 -14.66
CA LYS A 42 19.48 -3.38 -14.38
C LYS A 42 19.67 -1.99 -13.77
N LEU A 43 18.60 -1.24 -13.50
CA LEU A 43 18.69 0.08 -12.87
C LEU A 43 19.32 -0.03 -11.48
N SER A 44 20.22 0.87 -11.16
CA SER A 44 20.88 0.96 -9.84
C SER A 44 19.97 1.57 -8.77
N LEU A 45 19.02 2.41 -9.18
CA LEU A 45 18.03 3.10 -8.35
C LEU A 45 18.62 3.88 -7.17
N PRO A 46 19.60 4.78 -7.38
CA PRO A 46 20.41 5.37 -6.30
C PRO A 46 19.59 6.20 -5.30
N ARG A 47 18.53 6.87 -5.77
CA ARG A 47 17.63 7.69 -4.92
C ARG A 47 16.91 6.88 -3.84
N TYR A 48 16.69 5.59 -4.07
CA TYR A 48 16.04 4.71 -3.11
C TYR A 48 17.05 4.03 -2.18
N GLY A 49 18.36 4.14 -2.46
CA GLY A 49 19.44 3.58 -1.66
C GLY A 49 20.50 4.61 -1.29
N LEU A 50 20.11 5.85 -1.02
CA LEU A 50 21.04 6.96 -0.77
C LEU A 50 22.07 6.67 0.32
N GLY A 51 21.71 5.89 1.35
CA GLY A 51 22.64 5.47 2.40
C GLY A 51 23.86 4.69 1.88
N GLN A 52 23.76 4.00 0.73
CA GLN A 52 24.90 3.30 0.11
C GLN A 52 25.97 4.26 -0.43
N TYR A 53 25.57 5.51 -0.70
CA TYR A 53 26.41 6.57 -1.24
C TYR A 53 26.90 7.52 -0.16
N GLU A 54 26.81 7.15 1.12
CA GLU A 54 27.28 7.98 2.23
C GLU A 54 28.79 8.27 2.14
N ASN A 55 29.15 9.56 2.17
CA ASN A 55 30.53 10.01 2.35
C ASN A 55 30.91 10.02 3.84
N LYS A 56 31.64 8.98 4.26
CA LYS A 56 32.07 8.78 5.65
C LYS A 56 33.04 9.85 6.17
N GLU A 57 33.74 10.58 5.28
CA GLU A 57 34.68 11.63 5.68
C GLU A 57 33.97 12.86 6.26
N THR A 58 32.69 13.04 5.93
CA THR A 58 31.88 14.19 6.37
C THR A 58 31.10 13.94 7.65
N VAL A 59 31.20 12.75 8.25
CA VAL A 59 30.43 12.37 9.46
C VAL A 59 30.68 13.37 10.60
N ALA A 60 31.93 13.79 10.80
CA ALA A 60 32.31 14.75 11.84
C ALA A 60 31.78 16.18 11.61
N GLN A 61 31.31 16.48 10.40
CA GLN A 61 30.84 17.82 9.98
C GLN A 61 29.31 17.93 10.03
N ARG A 62 28.60 16.84 10.32
CA ARG A 62 27.13 16.80 10.30
C ARG A 62 26.55 17.46 11.53
N THR A 63 25.49 18.20 11.31
CA THR A 63 24.56 18.60 12.37
C THR A 63 23.82 17.36 12.92
N PRO A 64 23.28 17.41 14.15
CA PRO A 64 22.46 16.32 14.70
C PRO A 64 21.26 15.98 13.81
N GLU A 65 20.69 16.98 13.14
CA GLU A 65 19.58 16.80 12.19
C GLU A 65 20.03 16.03 10.95
N GLU A 66 21.14 16.42 10.32
CA GLU A 66 21.71 15.71 9.16
C GLU A 66 22.09 14.26 9.52
N GLN A 67 22.65 14.02 10.71
CA GLN A 67 22.99 12.66 11.15
C GLN A 67 21.73 11.80 11.32
N ALA A 68 20.67 12.33 11.94
CA ALA A 68 19.41 11.61 12.08
C ALA A 68 18.77 11.27 10.72
N MET A 69 18.89 12.17 9.74
CA MET A 69 18.42 11.89 8.38
C MET A 69 19.27 10.80 7.71
N MET A 70 20.60 10.83 7.81
CA MET A 70 21.49 9.82 7.23
C MET A 70 21.25 8.40 7.80
N ASP A 71 20.94 8.31 9.10
CA ASP A 71 20.63 7.04 9.76
C ASP A 71 19.32 6.42 9.24
N ASP A 72 18.34 7.26 8.88
CA ASP A 72 17.05 6.85 8.30
C ASP A 72 17.24 6.29 6.87
N LEU A 73 18.03 6.98 6.04
CA LEU A 73 18.36 6.57 4.67
C LEU A 73 19.00 5.18 4.58
N SER A 74 19.74 4.79 5.62
CA SER A 74 20.51 3.54 5.64
C SER A 74 19.64 2.29 5.88
N ARG A 75 18.46 2.44 6.50
CA ARG A 75 17.58 1.31 6.85
C ARG A 75 16.61 0.92 5.72
N ALA A 76 16.18 1.88 4.91
CA ALA A 76 15.18 1.66 3.87
C ALA A 76 15.76 1.08 2.55
N GLY A 77 17.06 1.24 2.31
CA GLY A 77 17.67 1.25 0.97
C GLY A 77 17.36 0.08 0.02
N LYS A 78 17.54 -1.17 0.46
CA LYS A 78 17.45 -2.34 -0.43
C LYS A 78 16.02 -2.74 -0.78
N ARG A 79 15.07 -2.63 0.16
CA ARG A 79 13.67 -3.00 -0.05
C ARG A 79 13.00 -2.09 -1.08
N LEU A 80 13.28 -0.78 -1.01
CA LEU A 80 12.67 0.23 -1.87
C LEU A 80 13.03 0.07 -3.35
N MET A 81 14.25 -0.40 -3.66
CA MET A 81 14.67 -0.64 -5.05
C MET A 81 13.83 -1.72 -5.73
N GLY A 82 13.49 -2.80 -5.01
CA GLY A 82 12.62 -3.86 -5.51
C GLY A 82 11.22 -3.34 -5.84
N PHE A 83 10.63 -2.58 -4.91
CA PHE A 83 9.31 -1.96 -5.11
C PHE A 83 9.29 -1.00 -6.29
N CYS A 84 10.33 -0.18 -6.50
CA CYS A 84 10.37 0.74 -7.62
C CYS A 84 10.35 0.02 -8.98
N ARG A 85 11.18 -1.03 -9.16
CA ARG A 85 11.19 -1.81 -10.42
C ARG A 85 9.83 -2.44 -10.69
N ILE A 86 9.28 -3.08 -9.67
CA ILE A 86 7.98 -3.74 -9.75
C ILE A 86 6.86 -2.71 -10.04
N GLY A 87 6.93 -1.53 -9.42
CA GLY A 87 6.00 -0.42 -9.62
C GLY A 87 5.95 0.05 -11.08
N LEU A 88 7.11 0.19 -11.74
CA LEU A 88 7.17 0.52 -13.17
C LEU A 88 6.45 -0.52 -14.03
N PHE A 89 6.60 -1.81 -13.73
CA PHE A 89 5.91 -2.85 -14.48
C PHE A 89 4.40 -2.91 -14.19
N LYS A 90 3.97 -2.55 -12.97
CA LYS A 90 2.54 -2.39 -12.67
C LYS A 90 1.91 -1.21 -13.39
N ARG A 91 2.63 -0.09 -13.50
CA ARG A 91 2.22 1.06 -14.30
C ARG A 91 1.99 0.65 -15.76
N LEU A 92 2.91 -0.16 -16.29
CA LEU A 92 2.86 -0.71 -17.64
C LEU A 92 1.72 -1.71 -17.85
N GLU A 93 1.41 -2.52 -16.84
CA GLU A 93 0.23 -3.38 -16.85
C GLU A 93 -1.08 -2.57 -16.85
N SER A 94 -1.11 -1.46 -16.11
CA SER A 94 -2.25 -0.55 -16.06
C SER A 94 -2.44 0.19 -17.38
N SER A 95 -1.47 0.99 -17.83
CA SER A 95 -1.51 1.74 -19.09
C SER A 95 -0.11 2.04 -19.62
N GLY A 96 0.09 1.89 -20.93
CA GLY A 96 1.36 2.23 -21.58
C GLY A 96 1.67 3.73 -21.51
N ASN A 97 0.65 4.60 -21.61
CA ASN A 97 0.81 6.05 -21.40
C ASN A 97 1.35 6.36 -20.00
N VAL A 98 0.75 5.74 -18.98
CA VAL A 98 1.09 5.97 -17.58
C VAL A 98 2.48 5.44 -17.24
N PHE A 99 2.88 4.33 -17.88
CA PHE A 99 4.26 3.86 -17.81
C PHE A 99 5.26 4.87 -18.38
N ILE A 100 4.99 5.42 -19.57
CA ILE A 100 5.85 6.43 -20.20
C ILE A 100 5.97 7.67 -19.30
N GLN A 101 4.86 8.16 -18.75
CA GLN A 101 4.86 9.25 -17.76
C GLN A 101 5.70 8.91 -16.54
N SER A 102 5.60 7.67 -16.03
CA SER A 102 6.42 7.21 -14.90
C SER A 102 7.92 7.23 -15.21
N LEU A 103 8.31 6.86 -16.43
CA LEU A 103 9.70 6.96 -16.87
C LEU A 103 10.17 8.42 -16.93
N GLU A 104 9.35 9.31 -17.50
CA GLU A 104 9.65 10.76 -17.57
C GLU A 104 9.83 11.36 -16.18
N ARG A 105 8.89 11.12 -15.25
CA ARG A 105 8.99 11.54 -13.84
C ARG A 105 10.24 10.96 -13.16
N HIS A 106 10.55 9.69 -13.41
CA HIS A 106 11.71 9.04 -12.80
C HIS A 106 13.05 9.62 -13.30
N ILE A 107 13.15 9.90 -14.60
CA ILE A 107 14.31 10.58 -15.18
C ILE A 107 14.43 12.00 -14.63
N LEU A 108 13.35 12.78 -14.63
CA LEU A 108 13.35 14.16 -14.13
C LEU A 108 13.82 14.21 -12.67
N ARG A 109 13.29 13.35 -11.81
CA ARG A 109 13.72 13.25 -10.41
C ARG A 109 15.21 12.88 -10.27
N ASN A 110 15.78 12.08 -11.18
CA ASN A 110 17.23 11.86 -11.22
C ASN A 110 17.99 13.14 -11.59
N TYR A 111 17.52 13.89 -12.59
CA TYR A 111 18.16 15.15 -12.98
C TYR A 111 18.06 16.25 -11.92
N ILE A 112 17.00 16.28 -11.10
CA ILE A 112 16.90 17.19 -9.94
C ILE A 112 18.06 16.91 -8.95
N PHE A 113 18.36 15.64 -8.68
CA PHE A 113 19.49 15.26 -7.83
C PHE A 113 20.83 15.57 -8.50
N ILE A 114 20.98 15.27 -9.79
CA ILE A 114 22.19 15.58 -10.56
C ILE A 114 22.47 17.09 -10.54
N TYR A 115 21.46 17.92 -10.80
CA TYR A 115 21.57 19.38 -10.74
C TYR A 115 22.05 19.86 -9.37
N ALA A 116 21.46 19.32 -8.29
CA ALA A 116 21.87 19.67 -6.93
C ALA A 116 23.32 19.24 -6.62
N LEU A 117 23.73 18.03 -7.02
CA LEU A 117 25.10 17.54 -6.85
C LEU A 117 26.12 18.41 -7.60
N GLN A 118 25.85 18.71 -8.87
CA GLN A 118 26.76 19.49 -9.75
C GLN A 118 26.95 20.93 -9.26
N ASN A 119 25.93 21.50 -8.62
CA ASN A 119 25.96 22.87 -8.10
C ASN A 119 26.27 22.95 -6.60
N SER A 120 26.62 21.82 -5.95
CA SER A 120 26.86 21.74 -4.50
C SER A 120 25.70 22.30 -3.66
N LEU A 121 24.47 22.02 -4.09
CA LEU A 121 23.23 22.40 -3.42
C LEU A 121 22.67 21.20 -2.62
N PRO A 122 21.85 21.43 -1.58
CA PRO A 122 21.28 20.34 -0.81
C PRO A 122 20.27 19.53 -1.64
N LEU A 123 20.23 18.22 -1.41
CA LEU A 123 19.34 17.26 -2.06
C LEU A 123 17.95 17.29 -1.42
N PRO A 124 16.87 17.34 -2.22
CA PRO A 124 15.50 17.21 -1.72
C PRO A 124 15.19 15.74 -1.44
N ILE A 125 15.21 15.37 -0.17
CA ILE A 125 14.82 14.04 0.32
C ILE A 125 13.35 14.11 0.72
N GLY A 126 12.49 13.48 -0.08
CA GLY A 126 11.09 13.26 0.31
C GLY A 126 11.01 12.47 1.61
N SER A 127 9.93 12.62 2.38
CA SER A 127 9.66 11.76 3.53
C SER A 127 9.75 10.30 3.07
N GLN A 128 10.81 9.59 3.46
CA GLN A 128 11.04 8.18 3.11
C GLN A 128 10.14 7.24 3.92
N ASP A 129 8.91 7.67 4.20
CA ASP A 129 7.92 6.77 4.76
C ASP A 129 7.63 5.70 3.72
N VAL A 130 7.89 4.44 4.09
CA VAL A 130 7.50 3.26 3.31
C VAL A 130 6.00 3.29 2.96
N GLY A 131 5.19 4.03 3.74
CA GLY A 131 3.78 4.33 3.45
C GLY A 131 3.52 5.24 2.24
N MET A 132 4.50 6.01 1.76
CA MET A 132 4.44 6.75 0.48
C MET A 132 4.84 5.87 -0.72
N LEU A 133 5.54 4.75 -0.49
CA LEU A 133 5.87 3.74 -1.51
C LEU A 133 4.78 2.69 -1.67
N ASP A 134 3.76 2.81 -0.85
CA ASP A 134 2.52 2.17 -1.12
C ASP A 134 1.96 2.74 -2.42
N SER A 135 1.96 1.91 -3.46
CA SER A 135 1.28 2.13 -4.74
C SER A 135 -0.23 2.45 -4.63
N ARG A 136 -0.74 2.74 -3.41
CA ARG A 136 -2.11 3.03 -3.02
C ARG A 136 -2.44 4.54 -3.00
N ILE A 137 -1.51 5.49 -2.80
CA ILE A 137 -1.94 6.89 -2.47
C ILE A 137 -1.23 8.06 -3.19
N THR A 138 0.06 8.05 -3.54
CA THR A 138 0.65 9.25 -4.17
C THR A 138 1.81 8.94 -5.11
N ASP A 139 1.49 8.89 -6.39
CA ASP A 139 2.46 9.12 -7.47
C ASP A 139 1.88 10.14 -8.50
N GLU A 140 0.70 10.71 -8.21
CA GLU A 140 0.43 12.09 -8.62
C GLU A 140 1.42 12.93 -7.82
N ASP A 141 2.56 13.27 -8.43
CA ASP A 141 3.39 14.35 -7.91
C ASP A 141 2.58 15.63 -8.17
N GLU A 142 1.70 16.02 -7.24
CA GLU A 142 1.02 17.32 -7.28
C GLU A 142 2.04 18.43 -7.59
N ASP A 143 3.27 18.32 -7.09
CA ASP A 143 4.32 19.30 -7.33
C ASP A 143 4.84 19.28 -8.78
N LEU A 144 4.95 18.12 -9.46
CA LEU A 144 5.32 18.09 -10.88
C LEU A 144 4.15 18.52 -11.77
N GLU A 145 2.92 18.20 -11.37
CA GLU A 145 1.70 18.60 -12.08
C GLU A 145 1.40 20.10 -11.94
N LEU A 146 1.66 20.71 -10.79
CA LEU A 146 1.55 22.15 -10.58
C LEU A 146 2.55 22.90 -11.47
N VAL A 147 3.80 22.41 -11.56
CA VAL A 147 4.79 23.00 -12.46
C VAL A 147 4.42 22.73 -13.93
N ASP A 148 3.79 21.60 -14.27
CA ASP A 148 3.25 21.32 -15.62
C ASP A 148 1.94 22.08 -15.96
N GLN A 149 1.18 22.56 -14.97
CA GLN A 149 0.02 23.43 -15.19
C GLN A 149 0.43 24.89 -15.44
N GLU A 150 1.52 25.36 -14.82
CA GLU A 150 2.05 26.71 -15.05
C GLU A 150 2.91 26.82 -16.32
N THR A 151 3.47 25.70 -16.82
CA THR A 151 4.27 25.66 -18.05
C THR A 151 3.70 24.63 -19.01
N VAL A 152 3.29 25.04 -20.22
CA VAL A 152 2.87 24.12 -21.28
C VAL A 152 4.10 23.29 -21.72
N ALA A 153 4.43 22.25 -20.96
CA ALA A 153 5.66 21.51 -21.16
C ALA A 153 5.46 20.51 -22.31
N ALA A 154 6.25 20.67 -23.37
CA ALA A 154 6.42 19.64 -24.37
C ALA A 154 6.97 18.36 -23.71
N PRO A 155 6.64 17.17 -24.23
CA PRO A 155 7.14 15.91 -23.67
C PRO A 155 8.67 15.90 -23.63
N LEU A 156 9.23 15.59 -22.46
CA LEU A 156 10.67 15.57 -22.23
C LEU A 156 11.28 14.32 -22.91
N ARG A 157 12.17 14.51 -23.89
CA ARG A 157 12.73 13.40 -24.69
C ARG A 157 14.24 13.34 -24.70
N THR A 158 14.90 14.46 -24.43
CA THR A 158 16.36 14.57 -24.50
C THR A 158 16.95 14.91 -23.14
N LYS A 159 18.24 14.60 -22.99
CA LYS A 159 19.01 14.96 -21.80
C LYS A 159 18.92 16.45 -21.50
N ALA A 160 19.06 17.30 -22.52
CA ALA A 160 18.99 18.75 -22.38
C ALA A 160 17.61 19.24 -21.87
N ASP A 161 16.52 18.59 -22.32
CA ASP A 161 15.17 18.92 -21.85
C ASP A 161 15.05 18.65 -20.35
N PHE A 162 15.54 17.50 -19.88
CA PHE A 162 15.51 17.12 -18.47
C PHE A 162 16.45 17.97 -17.60
N GLU A 163 17.63 18.35 -18.08
CA GLU A 163 18.55 19.23 -17.37
C GLU A 163 17.93 20.60 -17.11
N LYS A 164 17.38 21.22 -18.16
CA LYS A 164 16.69 22.52 -18.05
C LYS A 164 15.49 22.42 -17.10
N ARG A 165 14.68 21.38 -17.25
CA ARG A 165 13.48 21.20 -16.42
C ARG A 165 13.83 20.93 -14.96
N ALA A 166 14.91 20.20 -14.70
CA ALA A 166 15.36 19.92 -13.34
C ALA A 166 15.80 21.19 -12.61
N GLU A 167 16.46 22.12 -13.29
CA GLU A 167 16.81 23.45 -12.73
C GLU A 167 15.55 24.23 -12.33
N GLU A 168 14.57 24.32 -13.24
CA GLU A 168 13.29 25.00 -12.98
C GLU A 168 12.54 24.39 -11.79
N VAL A 169 12.41 23.06 -11.75
CA VAL A 169 11.72 22.35 -10.67
C VAL A 169 12.48 22.46 -9.35
N TYR A 170 13.81 22.37 -9.37
CA TYR A 170 14.62 22.54 -8.15
C TYR A 170 14.43 23.95 -7.56
N ALA A 171 14.46 24.99 -8.40
CA ALA A 171 14.20 26.36 -7.98
C ALA A 171 12.80 26.50 -7.37
N TRP A 172 11.79 25.88 -8.00
CA TRP A 172 10.43 25.87 -7.48
C TRP A 172 10.33 25.15 -6.13
N TYR A 173 10.99 24.00 -5.95
CA TYR A 173 11.04 23.30 -4.65
C TYR A 173 11.61 24.19 -3.55
N ARG A 174 12.66 24.96 -3.84
CA ARG A 174 13.25 25.89 -2.87
C ARG A 174 12.35 27.08 -2.54
N GLN A 175 11.53 27.54 -3.47
CA GLN A 175 10.69 28.73 -3.27
C GLN A 175 9.32 28.39 -2.66
N HIS A 176 8.67 27.31 -3.13
CA HIS A 176 7.26 27.05 -2.86
C HIS A 176 7.02 25.79 -2.03
N ALA A 177 7.96 24.84 -2.01
CA ALA A 177 7.81 23.56 -1.34
C ALA A 177 8.96 23.24 -0.35
N GLU A 178 9.68 24.24 0.14
CA GLU A 178 10.90 24.02 0.95
C GLU A 178 10.61 23.19 2.21
N ARG A 179 9.45 23.40 2.83
CA ARG A 179 9.02 22.67 4.04
C ARG A 179 8.55 21.24 3.78
N ARG A 180 8.27 20.87 2.52
CA ARG A 180 7.79 19.53 2.13
C ARG A 180 8.93 18.51 2.07
N PHE A 181 10.15 18.97 1.79
CA PHE A 181 11.33 18.13 1.67
C PHE A 181 12.24 18.29 2.89
N LYS A 182 12.91 17.20 3.25
CA LYS A 182 14.12 17.28 4.07
C LYS A 182 15.29 17.58 3.12
N TRP A 183 16.19 18.45 3.54
CA TRP A 183 17.31 18.89 2.69
C TRP A 183 18.62 18.41 3.30
N ILE A 184 19.39 17.61 2.56
CA ILE A 184 20.72 17.16 3.01
C ILE A 184 21.78 17.69 2.06
N GLU A 185 22.84 18.26 2.61
CA GLU A 185 23.95 18.80 1.84
C GLU A 185 24.63 17.76 0.94
N ALA A 186 24.87 18.12 -0.32
CA ALA A 186 25.46 17.24 -1.33
C ALA A 186 26.81 16.63 -0.91
N ARG A 187 27.60 17.36 -0.12
CA ARG A 187 28.92 16.90 0.41
C ARG A 187 28.85 15.57 1.18
N HIS A 188 27.68 15.23 1.73
CA HIS A 188 27.48 14.00 2.49
C HIS A 188 27.34 12.75 1.61
N PHE A 189 27.36 12.91 0.28
CA PHE A 189 27.29 11.82 -0.68
C PHE A 189 28.57 11.73 -1.52
N LYS A 190 28.92 10.51 -1.93
CA LYS A 190 30.08 10.26 -2.79
C LYS A 190 29.77 10.58 -4.26
N GLU A 191 30.82 10.83 -5.04
CA GLU A 191 30.70 11.10 -6.49
C GLU A 191 30.05 9.94 -7.28
N GLU A 192 30.11 8.70 -6.78
CA GLU A 192 29.43 7.57 -7.41
C GLU A 192 27.92 7.78 -7.53
N LEU A 193 27.30 8.58 -6.64
CA LEU A 193 25.87 8.87 -6.69
C LEU A 193 25.48 9.54 -8.01
N GLU A 194 26.21 10.58 -8.41
CA GLU A 194 25.95 11.29 -9.66
C GLU A 194 26.15 10.37 -10.87
N LYS A 195 27.21 9.54 -10.84
CA LYS A 195 27.54 8.60 -11.93
C LYS A 195 26.42 7.59 -12.14
N ASP A 196 25.91 6.99 -11.06
CA ASP A 196 24.84 6.00 -11.15
C ASP A 196 23.49 6.62 -11.51
N LEU A 197 23.16 7.81 -10.98
CA LEU A 197 21.95 8.56 -11.38
C LEU A 197 21.95 8.87 -12.88
N THR A 198 23.10 9.32 -13.39
CA THR A 198 23.28 9.65 -14.81
C THR A 198 23.16 8.40 -15.68
N LYS A 199 23.74 7.28 -15.24
CA LYS A 199 23.66 5.99 -15.93
C LYS A 199 22.21 5.49 -16.03
N ASP A 200 21.48 5.51 -14.93
CA ASP A 200 20.05 5.13 -14.89
C ASP A 200 19.21 6.05 -15.78
N ALA A 201 19.40 7.36 -15.67
CA ALA A 201 18.70 8.35 -16.49
C ALA A 201 18.96 8.14 -18.00
N ALA A 202 20.21 7.86 -18.40
CA ALA A 202 20.56 7.58 -19.79
C ALA A 202 19.90 6.29 -20.32
N ALA A 203 19.83 5.24 -19.49
CA ALA A 203 19.15 4.00 -19.85
C ALA A 203 17.66 4.22 -20.11
N LEU A 204 16.99 4.99 -19.24
CA LEU A 204 15.57 5.31 -19.38
C LEU A 204 15.27 6.28 -20.53
N ILE A 205 16.12 7.29 -20.76
CA ILE A 205 16.01 8.17 -21.94
C ILE A 205 16.09 7.35 -23.24
N LYS A 206 16.95 6.33 -23.29
CA LYS A 206 17.03 5.44 -24.46
C LYS A 206 15.71 4.71 -24.71
N ILE A 207 15.02 4.27 -23.65
CA ILE A 207 13.69 3.68 -23.75
C ILE A 207 12.68 4.72 -24.27
N LEU A 208 12.63 5.91 -23.67
CA LEU A 208 11.71 6.98 -24.08
C LEU A 208 11.91 7.43 -25.52
N LYS A 209 13.16 7.53 -25.99
CA LYS A 209 13.43 7.89 -27.39
C LYS A 209 12.88 6.87 -28.38
N LYS A 210 12.87 5.58 -28.00
CA LYS A 210 12.44 4.49 -28.87
C LYS A 210 10.94 4.20 -28.75
N HIS A 211 10.38 4.34 -27.55
CA HIS A 211 9.04 3.85 -27.20
C HIS A 211 8.17 4.88 -26.46
N GLY A 212 8.61 6.13 -26.33
CA GLY A 212 7.87 7.17 -25.62
C GLY A 212 6.71 7.79 -26.40
N GLY A 213 6.65 7.56 -27.72
CA GLY A 213 5.51 7.99 -28.54
C GLY A 213 4.30 7.09 -28.28
N TRP A 214 3.35 7.58 -27.48
CA TRP A 214 2.08 6.89 -27.23
C TRP A 214 0.96 7.50 -28.06
N ASP A 215 0.29 6.68 -28.87
CA ASP A 215 -0.93 7.04 -29.59
C ASP A 215 -2.14 6.37 -28.91
N PRO A 216 -3.05 7.12 -28.27
CA PRO A 216 -4.26 6.58 -27.67
C PRO A 216 -5.19 5.89 -28.67
N ALA A 217 -5.15 6.25 -29.97
CA ALA A 217 -5.98 5.59 -30.98
C ALA A 217 -5.57 4.14 -31.24
N ARG A 218 -4.35 3.78 -30.84
CA ARG A 218 -3.73 2.46 -31.03
C ARG A 218 -3.57 1.70 -29.71
N ASP A 219 -4.14 2.22 -28.63
CA ASP A 219 -4.23 1.56 -27.33
C ASP A 219 -5.35 0.50 -27.39
N GLU A 220 -4.96 -0.76 -27.62
CA GLU A 220 -5.90 -1.88 -27.72
C GLU A 220 -6.68 -2.12 -26.41
N LYS A 221 -6.10 -1.78 -25.25
CA LYS A 221 -6.77 -1.93 -23.95
C LYS A 221 -7.86 -0.88 -23.76
N LEU A 222 -7.56 0.39 -24.09
CA LEU A 222 -8.55 1.48 -24.12
C LEU A 222 -9.64 1.22 -25.16
N LYS A 223 -9.27 0.73 -26.36
CA LYS A 223 -10.21 0.40 -27.42
C LYS A 223 -11.19 -0.70 -27.01
N LEU A 224 -10.71 -1.74 -26.32
CA LEU A 224 -11.57 -2.80 -25.78
C LEU A 224 -12.52 -2.27 -24.69
N LEU A 225 -12.01 -1.40 -23.79
CA LEU A 225 -12.87 -0.74 -22.80
C LEU A 225 -13.95 0.11 -23.49
N ARG A 226 -13.57 0.88 -24.52
CA ARG A 226 -14.50 1.71 -25.28
C ARG A 226 -15.57 0.86 -25.97
N GLU A 227 -15.17 -0.21 -26.65
CA GLU A 227 -16.10 -1.14 -27.30
C GLU A 227 -17.09 -1.71 -26.27
N LEU A 228 -16.60 -2.14 -25.11
CA LEU A 228 -17.45 -2.67 -24.03
C LEU A 228 -18.46 -1.63 -23.53
N LEU A 229 -18.04 -0.38 -23.37
CA LEU A 229 -18.88 0.73 -22.91
C LEU A 229 -19.87 1.22 -23.98
N GLU A 230 -19.52 1.21 -25.26
CA GLU A 230 -20.33 1.75 -26.35
C GLU A 230 -21.29 0.72 -26.96
N THR A 231 -20.91 -0.56 -26.98
CA THR A 231 -21.67 -1.61 -27.67
C THR A 231 -22.40 -2.50 -26.68
N LYS A 232 -21.66 -3.26 -25.86
CA LYS A 232 -22.21 -4.29 -24.98
C LYS A 232 -23.02 -3.69 -23.83
N HIS A 233 -22.47 -2.65 -23.20
CA HIS A 233 -23.04 -2.02 -22.02
C HIS A 233 -23.42 -0.56 -22.26
N ALA A 234 -23.93 -0.22 -23.46
CA ALA A 234 -24.19 1.15 -23.91
C ALA A 234 -25.11 2.00 -23.00
N LYS A 235 -26.07 1.35 -22.35
CA LYS A 235 -27.12 2.01 -21.55
C LYS A 235 -27.01 1.76 -20.05
N GLU A 236 -26.04 0.95 -19.63
CA GLU A 236 -25.91 0.51 -18.25
C GLU A 236 -24.91 1.37 -17.49
N LYS A 237 -25.06 1.41 -16.16
CA LYS A 237 -24.09 2.04 -15.28
C LYS A 237 -22.89 1.13 -15.07
N VAL A 238 -21.70 1.67 -15.25
CA VAL A 238 -20.44 0.91 -15.21
C VAL A 238 -19.46 1.56 -14.25
N LEU A 239 -18.98 0.77 -13.29
CA LEU A 239 -17.93 1.18 -12.36
C LEU A 239 -16.60 0.59 -12.84
N VAL A 240 -15.64 1.44 -13.17
CA VAL A 240 -14.30 1.04 -13.61
C VAL A 240 -13.31 1.35 -12.49
N PHE A 241 -12.60 0.33 -12.02
CA PHE A 241 -11.52 0.50 -11.05
C PHE A 241 -10.16 0.38 -11.71
N THR A 242 -9.24 1.24 -11.30
CA THR A 242 -7.81 1.18 -11.61
C THR A 242 -7.01 1.51 -10.35
N GLN A 243 -5.82 0.97 -10.21
CA GLN A 243 -4.95 1.25 -9.07
C GLN A 243 -4.38 2.67 -9.13
N PHE A 244 -4.18 3.23 -10.32
CA PHE A 244 -3.44 4.46 -10.52
C PHE A 244 -4.34 5.62 -10.96
N ALA A 245 -4.18 6.76 -10.30
CA ALA A 245 -4.93 7.97 -10.61
C ALA A 245 -4.64 8.49 -12.04
N ASP A 246 -3.37 8.49 -12.46
CA ASP A 246 -2.97 8.81 -13.84
C ASP A 246 -3.73 7.97 -14.88
N THR A 247 -3.99 6.68 -14.57
CA THR A 247 -4.77 5.81 -15.45
C THR A 247 -6.23 6.23 -15.45
N ALA A 248 -6.82 6.54 -14.28
CA ALA A 248 -8.20 6.99 -14.19
C ALA A 248 -8.43 8.26 -15.03
N ASP A 249 -7.53 9.23 -14.92
CA ASP A 249 -7.60 10.49 -15.66
C ASP A 249 -7.34 10.32 -17.15
N TYR A 250 -6.35 9.50 -17.52
CA TYR A 250 -6.11 9.14 -18.92
C TYR A 250 -7.35 8.52 -19.55
N LEU A 251 -7.97 7.54 -18.89
CA LEU A 251 -9.18 6.89 -19.38
C LEU A 251 -10.35 7.86 -19.50
N ALA A 252 -10.61 8.67 -18.47
CA ALA A 252 -11.70 9.65 -18.51
C ALA A 252 -11.50 10.67 -19.62
N LYS A 253 -10.28 11.19 -19.79
CA LYS A 253 -9.92 12.15 -20.84
C LYS A 253 -10.14 11.56 -22.24
N GLU A 254 -9.60 10.37 -22.51
CA GLU A 254 -9.66 9.78 -23.85
C GLU A 254 -11.07 9.25 -24.19
N LEU A 255 -11.82 8.74 -23.21
CA LEU A 255 -13.22 8.34 -23.43
C LEU A 255 -14.13 9.56 -23.68
N LYS A 256 -13.94 10.68 -22.95
CA LYS A 256 -14.65 11.94 -23.22
C LYS A 256 -14.34 12.46 -24.63
N LYS A 257 -13.06 12.44 -25.04
CA LYS A 257 -12.65 12.82 -26.40
C LYS A 257 -13.27 11.94 -27.49
N ALA A 258 -13.46 10.65 -27.20
CA ALA A 258 -14.13 9.72 -28.10
C ALA A 258 -15.66 9.96 -28.20
N GLY A 259 -16.22 10.87 -27.41
CA GLY A 259 -17.63 11.25 -27.44
C GLY A 259 -18.50 10.58 -26.38
N LEU A 260 -17.92 9.81 -25.45
CA LEU A 260 -18.69 9.29 -24.32
C LEU A 260 -19.07 10.44 -23.37
N THR A 261 -20.35 10.48 -23.04
CA THR A 261 -20.92 11.48 -22.11
C THR A 261 -21.24 10.85 -20.75
N ARG A 262 -21.42 11.69 -19.73
CA ARG A 262 -21.77 11.27 -18.36
C ARG A 262 -20.74 10.31 -17.75
N ILE A 263 -19.47 10.67 -17.90
CA ILE A 263 -18.31 9.94 -17.39
C ILE A 263 -17.45 10.87 -16.53
N GLU A 264 -16.98 10.39 -15.37
CA GLU A 264 -16.02 11.11 -14.53
C GLU A 264 -14.98 10.16 -13.91
N ALA A 265 -13.81 10.71 -13.60
CA ALA A 265 -12.78 10.05 -12.81
C ALA A 265 -12.86 10.50 -11.34
N VAL A 266 -12.53 9.59 -10.42
CA VAL A 266 -12.42 9.86 -8.98
C VAL A 266 -11.10 9.30 -8.46
N THR A 267 -10.25 10.19 -8.00
CA THR A 267 -8.89 9.91 -7.51
C THR A 267 -8.71 10.45 -6.09
N GLY A 268 -7.48 10.32 -5.53
CA GLY A 268 -7.15 10.89 -4.23
C GLY A 268 -7.25 12.42 -4.19
N ASN A 269 -7.01 13.06 -5.33
CA ASN A 269 -7.02 14.51 -5.50
C ASN A 269 -8.43 15.08 -5.78
N THR A 270 -9.43 14.22 -5.92
CA THR A 270 -10.81 14.68 -6.08
C THR A 270 -11.30 15.33 -4.79
N GLU A 271 -11.62 16.63 -4.83
CA GLU A 271 -12.05 17.39 -3.65
C GLU A 271 -13.28 16.79 -2.96
N ASN A 272 -14.25 16.32 -3.74
CA ASN A 272 -15.49 15.72 -3.24
C ASN A 272 -15.84 14.40 -3.95
N PRO A 273 -15.18 13.29 -3.59
CA PRO A 273 -15.44 11.96 -4.17
C PRO A 273 -16.89 11.51 -3.96
N THR A 274 -17.47 11.87 -2.82
CA THR A 274 -18.84 11.51 -2.44
C THR A 274 -19.88 12.15 -3.35
N ALA A 275 -19.68 13.41 -3.78
CA ALA A 275 -20.59 14.07 -4.71
C ALA A 275 -20.65 13.35 -6.06
N LEU A 276 -19.52 12.87 -6.57
CA LEU A 276 -19.47 12.07 -7.80
C LEU A 276 -20.10 10.69 -7.61
N ALA A 277 -19.89 10.05 -6.45
CA ALA A 277 -20.59 8.82 -6.09
C ALA A 277 -22.12 9.01 -6.06
N TYR A 278 -22.62 10.14 -5.53
CA TYR A 278 -24.04 10.46 -5.54
C TYR A 278 -24.61 10.71 -6.93
N ARG A 279 -23.84 11.36 -7.82
CA ARG A 279 -24.24 11.51 -9.23
C ARG A 279 -24.24 10.18 -9.96
N PHE A 280 -23.36 9.24 -9.59
CA PHE A 280 -23.31 7.91 -10.19
C PHE A 280 -24.34 6.94 -9.63
N SER A 281 -24.68 7.00 -8.35
CA SER A 281 -25.65 6.10 -7.72
C SER A 281 -26.72 6.85 -6.91
N PRO A 282 -27.49 7.76 -7.55
CA PRO A 282 -28.44 8.61 -6.84
C PRO A 282 -29.54 7.82 -6.13
N VAL A 283 -30.03 6.71 -6.72
CA VAL A 283 -31.16 5.95 -6.18
C VAL A 283 -30.77 5.27 -4.87
N SER A 284 -29.65 4.56 -4.85
CA SER A 284 -29.16 3.84 -3.67
C SER A 284 -28.66 4.76 -2.56
N ASN A 285 -28.33 6.01 -2.89
CA ASN A 285 -27.96 7.05 -1.92
C ASN A 285 -29.11 7.99 -1.56
N LYS A 286 -30.32 7.78 -2.10
CA LYS A 286 -31.51 8.64 -1.89
C LYS A 286 -31.21 10.11 -2.17
N LYS A 287 -30.55 10.37 -3.29
CA LYS A 287 -30.22 11.73 -3.76
C LYS A 287 -31.00 12.04 -5.02
N GLU A 288 -31.51 13.27 -5.09
CA GLU A 288 -32.11 13.82 -6.31
C GLU A 288 -31.00 14.43 -7.16
N VAL A 289 -30.87 13.92 -8.38
CA VAL A 289 -29.88 14.37 -9.37
C VAL A 289 -30.59 14.47 -10.71
N ASP A 290 -30.43 15.61 -11.38
CA ASP A 290 -30.99 15.80 -12.72
C ASP A 290 -30.43 14.75 -13.70
N ALA A 291 -31.27 14.24 -14.61
CA ALA A 291 -30.92 13.14 -15.50
C ALA A 291 -29.72 13.43 -16.43
N ASP A 292 -29.47 14.70 -16.74
CA ASP A 292 -28.30 15.17 -17.51
C ASP A 292 -27.01 15.20 -16.67
N LYS A 293 -27.12 15.36 -15.36
CA LYS A 293 -25.99 15.38 -14.41
C LYS A 293 -25.63 14.02 -13.86
N GLU A 294 -26.57 13.07 -13.93
CA GLU A 294 -26.39 11.68 -13.51
C GLU A 294 -25.27 11.02 -14.32
N LEU A 295 -24.35 10.33 -13.63
CA LEU A 295 -23.23 9.64 -14.28
C LEU A 295 -23.62 8.24 -14.71
N ARG A 296 -23.13 7.84 -15.89
CA ARG A 296 -23.25 6.49 -16.44
C ARG A 296 -21.98 5.68 -16.16
N VAL A 297 -20.82 6.29 -16.30
CA VAL A 297 -19.53 5.63 -16.08
C VAL A 297 -18.78 6.37 -15.00
N LEU A 298 -18.31 5.64 -14.00
CA LEU A 298 -17.44 6.19 -12.95
C LEU A 298 -16.13 5.41 -12.99
N ILE A 299 -15.04 6.11 -13.29
CA ILE A 299 -13.70 5.55 -13.20
C ILE A 299 -13.13 5.96 -11.86
N ALA A 300 -12.62 5.02 -11.08
CA ALA A 300 -12.20 5.30 -9.72
C ALA A 300 -10.91 4.57 -9.35
N THR A 301 -10.10 5.20 -8.51
CA THR A 301 -9.10 4.49 -7.72
C THR A 301 -9.74 3.81 -6.52
N ASP A 302 -8.94 3.12 -5.70
CA ASP A 302 -9.42 2.48 -4.47
C ASP A 302 -9.95 3.49 -3.41
N VAL A 303 -9.91 4.80 -3.69
CA VAL A 303 -10.61 5.83 -2.90
C VAL A 303 -12.11 5.53 -2.76
N LEU A 304 -12.72 4.91 -3.77
CA LEU A 304 -14.13 4.49 -3.74
C LEU A 304 -14.32 2.97 -3.49
N SER A 305 -13.26 2.21 -3.20
CA SER A 305 -13.39 0.77 -2.92
C SER A 305 -14.03 0.47 -1.56
N GLU A 306 -14.17 1.47 -0.68
CA GLU A 306 -14.76 1.35 0.66
C GLU A 306 -15.69 2.54 1.00
N GLY A 307 -16.64 2.32 1.91
CA GLY A 307 -17.49 3.38 2.48
C GLY A 307 -18.58 3.99 1.57
N GLN A 308 -18.57 3.77 0.25
CA GLN A 308 -19.59 4.31 -0.66
C GLN A 308 -20.63 3.26 -1.06
N ASN A 309 -21.87 3.70 -1.32
CA ASN A 309 -22.92 2.84 -1.88
C ASN A 309 -23.05 3.11 -3.40
N LEU A 310 -22.72 2.12 -4.24
CA LEU A 310 -22.69 2.29 -5.71
C LEU A 310 -23.62 1.28 -6.42
N GLN A 311 -24.60 0.73 -5.69
CA GLN A 311 -25.53 -0.33 -6.10
C GLN A 311 -26.41 -0.01 -7.33
N ASP A 312 -26.52 1.25 -7.77
CA ASP A 312 -27.22 1.57 -9.02
C ASP A 312 -26.53 0.92 -10.24
N ALA A 313 -25.25 0.54 -10.09
CA ALA A 313 -24.53 -0.29 -11.05
C ALA A 313 -24.54 -1.76 -10.63
N HIS A 314 -24.45 -2.64 -11.62
CA HIS A 314 -24.20 -4.07 -11.45
C HIS A 314 -22.97 -4.56 -12.27
N LEU A 315 -22.27 -3.62 -12.90
CA LEU A 315 -21.10 -3.87 -13.74
C LEU A 315 -19.87 -3.26 -13.07
N VAL A 316 -18.90 -4.12 -12.71
CA VAL A 316 -17.59 -3.71 -12.18
C VAL A 316 -16.52 -4.16 -13.16
N ILE A 317 -15.67 -3.23 -13.57
CA ILE A 317 -14.52 -3.50 -14.45
C ILE A 317 -13.25 -3.20 -13.66
N ASN A 318 -12.42 -4.21 -13.42
CA ASN A 318 -11.04 -4.02 -12.96
C ASN A 318 -10.15 -3.81 -14.19
N TYR A 319 -9.77 -2.56 -14.44
CA TYR A 319 -8.90 -2.20 -15.56
C TYR A 319 -7.47 -2.68 -15.35
N ASP A 320 -7.03 -2.80 -14.09
CA ASP A 320 -5.80 -3.46 -13.69
C ASP A 320 -6.04 -4.30 -12.43
N LEU A 321 -5.16 -5.28 -12.22
CA LEU A 321 -5.27 -6.19 -11.08
C LEU A 321 -4.60 -5.59 -9.84
N PRO A 322 -5.29 -5.47 -8.70
CA PRO A 322 -4.66 -5.00 -7.47
C PRO A 322 -3.69 -6.05 -6.90
N TRP A 323 -2.70 -5.60 -6.11
CA TRP A 323 -1.77 -6.49 -5.42
C TRP A 323 -2.43 -7.44 -4.43
N ALA A 324 -3.45 -6.93 -3.74
CA ALA A 324 -4.19 -7.66 -2.72
C ALA A 324 -5.57 -8.03 -3.25
N ILE A 325 -5.88 -9.32 -3.25
CA ILE A 325 -7.16 -9.86 -3.74
C ILE A 325 -8.36 -9.28 -3.00
N ILE A 326 -8.21 -9.00 -1.70
CA ILE A 326 -9.27 -8.40 -0.90
C ILE A 326 -9.81 -7.11 -1.54
N ARG A 327 -8.99 -6.39 -2.32
CA ARG A 327 -9.45 -5.22 -3.08
C ARG A 327 -10.48 -5.58 -4.14
N LEU A 328 -10.34 -6.71 -4.84
CA LEU A 328 -11.35 -7.19 -5.81
C LEU A 328 -12.69 -7.46 -5.12
N ILE A 329 -12.64 -8.08 -3.94
CA ILE A 329 -13.83 -8.34 -3.11
C ILE A 329 -14.47 -7.03 -2.66
N GLN A 330 -13.67 -6.09 -2.14
CA GLN A 330 -14.15 -4.79 -1.68
C GLN A 330 -14.78 -3.96 -2.81
N ARG A 331 -14.16 -3.97 -4.00
CA ARG A 331 -14.65 -3.35 -5.25
C ARG A 331 -15.99 -3.94 -5.67
N ALA A 332 -16.11 -5.27 -5.73
CA ALA A 332 -17.37 -5.94 -6.03
C ALA A 332 -18.44 -5.66 -4.96
N GLY A 333 -18.07 -5.64 -3.68
CA GLY A 333 -18.96 -5.29 -2.56
C GLY A 333 -19.45 -3.83 -2.54
N ARG A 334 -19.04 -2.99 -3.51
CA ARG A 334 -19.65 -1.66 -3.71
C ARG A 334 -21.01 -1.75 -4.39
N VAL A 335 -21.18 -2.75 -5.25
CA VAL A 335 -22.41 -3.03 -6.00
C VAL A 335 -23.16 -4.25 -5.46
N ASP A 336 -22.45 -5.19 -4.82
CA ASP A 336 -23.02 -6.39 -4.23
C ASP A 336 -23.44 -6.17 -2.78
N ARG A 337 -24.72 -5.83 -2.60
CA ARG A 337 -25.31 -5.50 -1.30
C ARG A 337 -26.83 -5.73 -1.33
N ILE A 338 -27.43 -5.84 -0.14
CA ILE A 338 -28.88 -5.94 0.04
C ILE A 338 -29.58 -4.76 -0.64
N GLY A 339 -30.60 -5.05 -1.45
CA GLY A 339 -31.33 -4.05 -2.24
C GLY A 339 -30.87 -3.93 -3.69
N GLN A 340 -29.86 -4.70 -4.12
CA GLN A 340 -29.49 -4.81 -5.54
C GLN A 340 -30.69 -5.30 -6.37
N LYS A 341 -30.98 -4.60 -7.48
CA LYS A 341 -32.14 -4.87 -8.36
C LYS A 341 -31.81 -5.80 -9.51
N HIS A 342 -30.53 -5.96 -9.83
CA HIS A 342 -30.07 -6.88 -10.86
C HIS A 342 -29.80 -8.27 -10.25
N ASP A 343 -30.25 -9.32 -10.93
CA ASP A 343 -30.01 -10.71 -10.49
C ASP A 343 -28.54 -11.14 -10.62
N GLN A 344 -27.78 -10.44 -11.48
CA GLN A 344 -26.38 -10.73 -11.77
C GLN A 344 -25.51 -9.48 -11.61
N ILE A 345 -24.32 -9.68 -11.04
CA ILE A 345 -23.26 -8.69 -11.02
C ILE A 345 -22.12 -9.20 -11.89
N PHE A 346 -21.78 -8.47 -12.95
CA PHE A 346 -20.64 -8.84 -13.80
C PHE A 346 -19.37 -8.18 -13.29
N CYS A 347 -18.38 -9.01 -12.97
CA CYS A 347 -17.05 -8.58 -12.55
C CYS A 347 -16.07 -8.83 -13.69
N TYR A 348 -15.87 -7.83 -14.54
CA TYR A 348 -14.88 -7.87 -15.60
C TYR A 348 -13.49 -7.61 -15.03
N SER A 349 -12.49 -8.37 -15.47
CA SER A 349 -11.09 -8.12 -15.15
C SER A 349 -10.25 -8.16 -16.42
N PHE A 350 -9.53 -7.07 -16.69
CA PHE A 350 -8.46 -7.09 -17.67
C PHE A 350 -7.33 -7.97 -17.14
N LEU A 351 -6.91 -8.94 -17.94
CA LEU A 351 -5.69 -9.69 -17.64
C LEU A 351 -4.48 -9.02 -18.30
N PRO A 352 -3.30 -9.11 -17.67
CA PRO A 352 -2.07 -8.74 -18.33
C PRO A 352 -1.92 -9.53 -19.62
N ALA A 353 -1.42 -8.89 -20.68
CA ALA A 353 -1.00 -9.62 -21.86
C ALA A 353 0.09 -10.64 -21.50
N ASP A 354 0.18 -11.73 -22.26
CA ASP A 354 1.14 -12.81 -22.00
C ASP A 354 2.59 -12.29 -21.89
N GLY A 355 2.93 -11.21 -22.60
CA GLY A 355 4.23 -10.53 -22.49
C GLY A 355 4.57 -10.00 -21.09
N VAL A 356 3.62 -9.32 -20.42
CA VAL A 356 3.78 -8.83 -19.05
C VAL A 356 3.71 -9.96 -18.03
N GLU A 357 2.81 -10.92 -18.28
CA GLU A 357 2.65 -12.07 -17.40
C GLU A 357 3.94 -12.89 -17.31
N ARG A 358 4.67 -13.08 -18.42
CA ARG A 358 6.00 -13.72 -18.42
C ARG A 358 7.02 -12.98 -17.54
N ILE A 359 6.91 -11.65 -17.43
CA ILE A 359 7.87 -10.81 -16.70
C ILE A 359 7.55 -10.74 -15.21
N ILE A 360 6.28 -10.51 -14.85
CA ILE A 360 5.87 -10.24 -13.45
C ILE A 360 5.29 -11.49 -12.77
N ARG A 361 4.84 -12.49 -13.55
CA ARG A 361 4.08 -13.65 -13.06
C ARG A 361 2.88 -13.22 -12.19
N LEU A 362 2.21 -12.14 -12.59
CA LEU A 362 1.21 -11.47 -11.77
C LEU A 362 -0.04 -12.33 -11.61
N ARG A 363 -0.54 -12.93 -12.70
CA ARG A 363 -1.66 -13.89 -12.70
C ARG A 363 -1.31 -15.09 -11.84
N SER A 364 -0.11 -15.67 -11.97
CA SER A 364 0.24 -16.85 -11.15
C SER A 364 0.31 -16.52 -9.66
N ARG A 365 0.80 -15.33 -9.29
CA ARG A 365 0.84 -14.87 -7.88
C ARG A 365 -0.54 -14.56 -7.33
N VAL A 366 -1.39 -13.88 -8.11
CA VAL A 366 -2.79 -13.59 -7.73
C VAL A 366 -3.58 -14.89 -7.62
N GLN A 367 -3.40 -15.84 -8.54
CA GLN A 367 -4.03 -17.14 -8.50
C GLN A 367 -3.57 -17.99 -7.32
N GLN A 368 -2.27 -18.02 -7.04
CA GLN A 368 -1.72 -18.70 -5.86
C GLN A 368 -2.31 -18.13 -4.56
N ARG A 369 -2.37 -16.79 -4.44
CA ARG A 369 -3.00 -16.13 -3.29
C ARG A 369 -4.51 -16.40 -3.24
N LEU A 370 -5.20 -16.53 -4.38
CA LEU A 370 -6.62 -16.89 -4.44
C LEU A 370 -6.87 -18.31 -3.94
N THR A 371 -6.05 -19.27 -4.36
CA THR A 371 -6.10 -20.65 -3.85
C THR A 371 -5.85 -20.68 -2.34
N GLN A 372 -4.90 -19.89 -1.85
CA GLN A 372 -4.60 -19.77 -0.41
C GLN A 372 -5.72 -19.08 0.39
N ASN A 373 -6.50 -18.19 -0.24
CA ASN A 373 -7.58 -17.44 0.43
C ASN A 373 -8.97 -18.08 0.29
N ALA A 374 -9.19 -18.92 -0.72
CA ALA A 374 -10.46 -19.62 -0.94
C ALA A 374 -10.85 -20.53 0.24
N GLU A 375 -9.86 -21.03 0.99
CA GLU A 375 -10.07 -21.81 2.23
C GLU A 375 -10.59 -20.96 3.40
N VAL A 376 -10.44 -19.62 3.34
CA VAL A 376 -10.85 -18.67 4.40
C VAL A 376 -12.17 -17.98 4.10
N VAL A 377 -12.40 -17.61 2.84
CA VAL A 377 -13.53 -16.75 2.41
C VAL A 377 -14.80 -17.54 2.07
N GLY A 378 -14.70 -18.86 1.96
CA GLY A 378 -15.79 -19.75 1.54
C GLY A 378 -15.60 -20.18 0.08
N SER A 379 -15.91 -21.44 -0.20
CA SER A 379 -15.60 -22.18 -1.44
C SER A 379 -16.24 -21.64 -2.73
N ASP A 380 -17.05 -20.58 -2.65
CA ASP A 380 -18.00 -20.21 -3.71
C ASP A 380 -17.61 -18.91 -4.46
N GLU A 381 -16.55 -18.20 -4.04
CA GLU A 381 -16.11 -16.97 -4.72
C GLU A 381 -15.23 -17.27 -5.97
N THR A 382 -15.79 -17.04 -7.16
CA THR A 382 -15.08 -17.13 -8.45
C THR A 382 -14.77 -15.74 -9.02
N PHE A 383 -13.50 -15.50 -9.35
CA PHE A 383 -12.96 -14.23 -9.84
C PHE A 383 -12.51 -14.27 -11.31
N PHE A 384 -12.26 -15.46 -11.86
CA PHE A 384 -11.90 -15.66 -13.27
C PHE A 384 -12.74 -16.77 -13.90
N GLU A 385 -13.08 -16.65 -15.18
CA GLU A 385 -13.87 -17.67 -15.91
C GLU A 385 -13.16 -19.04 -15.93
N ASP A 386 -11.83 -19.04 -16.05
CA ASP A 386 -11.01 -20.27 -16.11
C ASP A 386 -10.85 -20.96 -14.74
N GLN A 387 -11.40 -20.42 -13.63
CA GLN A 387 -11.24 -21.02 -12.30
C GLN A 387 -12.05 -22.31 -12.13
N SER A 388 -13.17 -22.48 -12.83
CA SER A 388 -14.01 -23.67 -12.68
C SER A 388 -13.45 -24.93 -13.37
N GLU A 389 -12.44 -24.78 -14.23
CA GLU A 389 -11.76 -25.90 -14.90
C GLU A 389 -10.39 -26.23 -14.29
N ALA A 390 -9.90 -25.41 -13.36
CA ALA A 390 -8.57 -25.56 -12.76
C ALA A 390 -8.63 -26.32 -11.43
N GLN A 391 -9.01 -27.59 -11.49
CA GLN A 391 -8.61 -28.56 -10.48
C GLN A 391 -7.93 -29.74 -11.16
N THR A 392 -6.79 -30.13 -10.56
CA THR A 392 -6.05 -31.36 -10.85
C THR A 392 -5.03 -31.27 -11.99
N LEU A 393 -3.85 -30.69 -11.73
CA LEU A 393 -2.56 -31.30 -12.09
C LEU A 393 -1.38 -30.44 -11.65
N GLU A 394 -0.55 -31.04 -10.79
CA GLU A 394 0.88 -30.79 -10.69
C GLU A 394 1.50 -30.63 -12.09
N ASN A 395 2.21 -29.52 -12.27
CA ASN A 395 3.42 -29.44 -13.08
C ASN A 395 4.39 -28.62 -12.23
N LEU A 396 4.99 -29.19 -11.17
CA LEU A 396 6.22 -29.98 -11.24
C LEU A 396 7.16 -29.47 -12.35
N TYR A 397 8.26 -28.84 -11.92
CA TYR A 397 9.45 -28.49 -12.72
C TYR A 397 9.25 -27.59 -13.96
N ASN A 398 9.59 -26.31 -13.80
CA ASN A 398 10.24 -25.47 -14.82
C ASN A 398 10.99 -24.35 -14.09
N GLU A 399 12.12 -24.68 -13.46
CA GLU A 399 13.48 -24.56 -14.02
C GLU A 399 13.86 -23.15 -14.52
N LYS A 400 14.74 -22.55 -13.71
CA LYS A 400 15.82 -21.60 -14.06
C LYS A 400 15.50 -20.48 -15.07
N ALA A 401 15.29 -19.28 -14.53
CA ALA A 401 15.83 -18.05 -15.12
C ALA A 401 16.05 -17.01 -14.01
N GLY A 402 17.21 -17.11 -13.35
CA GLY A 402 17.65 -16.15 -12.35
C GLY A 402 17.94 -14.79 -12.98
N VAL A 403 16.99 -13.85 -12.85
CA VAL A 403 17.23 -12.39 -12.92
C VAL A 403 16.30 -11.62 -11.94
N LEU A 404 15.38 -12.28 -11.24
CA LEU A 404 14.49 -11.65 -10.24
C LEU A 404 14.38 -12.46 -8.93
N ASP A 405 15.34 -13.36 -8.68
CA ASP A 405 15.47 -14.13 -7.44
C ASP A 405 16.46 -13.44 -6.51
N GLY A 406 16.15 -12.20 -6.14
CA GLY A 406 16.82 -11.48 -5.05
C GLY A 406 15.83 -11.32 -3.92
N ASP A 407 15.78 -12.32 -3.05
CA ASP A 407 15.29 -12.34 -1.67
C ASP A 407 14.08 -11.45 -1.31
N ASP A 408 12.98 -12.12 -0.94
CA ASP A 408 11.92 -11.58 -0.09
C ASP A 408 11.25 -10.27 -0.54
N VAL A 409 10.43 -10.40 -1.58
CA VAL A 409 9.29 -9.51 -1.78
C VAL A 409 8.09 -10.17 -1.07
N ASP A 410 7.97 -10.19 0.25
CA ASP A 410 8.15 -9.06 1.16
C ASP A 410 7.00 -8.03 1.10
N GLY A 411 6.03 -8.21 0.19
CA GLY A 411 4.88 -7.32 0.07
C GLY A 411 3.84 -7.71 1.10
N GLU A 412 3.91 -7.09 2.29
CA GLU A 412 3.01 -7.24 3.44
C GLU A 412 2.23 -8.57 3.38
N VAL A 413 2.89 -9.67 3.78
CA VAL A 413 2.12 -10.84 4.20
C VAL A 413 1.24 -10.35 5.33
N ASP A 414 -0.07 -10.48 5.18
CA ASP A 414 -1.00 -10.19 6.27
C ASP A 414 -0.81 -11.27 7.34
N LEU A 415 0.13 -11.02 8.25
CA LEU A 415 0.51 -11.91 9.35
C LEU A 415 -0.68 -12.24 10.24
N ALA A 416 -1.65 -11.33 10.35
CA ALA A 416 -2.86 -11.57 11.10
C ALA A 416 -3.75 -12.59 10.37
N SER A 417 -3.86 -12.49 9.04
CA SER A 417 -4.55 -13.49 8.22
C SER A 417 -3.84 -14.86 8.24
N GLU A 418 -2.51 -14.91 8.14
CA GLU A 418 -1.76 -16.18 8.21
C GLU A 418 -1.83 -16.80 9.61
N ALA A 419 -1.69 -16.00 10.67
CA ALA A 419 -1.85 -16.48 12.05
C ALA A 419 -3.28 -16.97 12.32
N TYR A 420 -4.28 -16.30 11.77
CA TYR A 420 -5.68 -16.73 11.87
C TYR A 420 -5.93 -18.03 11.08
N GLN A 421 -5.33 -18.20 9.90
CA GLN A 421 -5.39 -19.47 9.15
C GLN A 421 -4.78 -20.63 9.94
N ILE A 422 -3.59 -20.43 10.51
CA ILE A 422 -2.92 -21.43 11.35
C ILE A 422 -3.80 -21.76 12.57
N TRP A 423 -4.31 -20.74 13.25
CA TRP A 423 -5.19 -20.90 14.40
C TRP A 423 -6.48 -21.66 14.05
N LYS A 424 -7.16 -21.25 12.97
CA LYS A 424 -8.42 -21.85 12.53
C LYS A 424 -8.23 -23.31 12.13
N LYS A 425 -7.20 -23.62 11.33
CA LYS A 425 -6.85 -24.99 10.99
C LYS A 425 -6.57 -25.83 12.23
N ALA A 426 -5.81 -25.30 13.19
CA ALA A 426 -5.50 -26.02 14.43
C ALA A 426 -6.76 -26.33 15.26
N ILE A 427 -7.72 -25.41 15.38
CA ILE A 427 -8.96 -25.65 16.13
C ILE A 427 -9.99 -26.48 15.35
N ASP A 428 -9.93 -26.48 14.01
CA ASP A 428 -10.74 -27.37 13.17
C ASP A 428 -10.24 -28.82 13.29
N ASP A 429 -8.91 -29.01 13.32
CA ASP A 429 -8.25 -30.31 13.49
C ASP A 429 -8.37 -30.83 14.95
N ASP A 430 -8.22 -29.97 15.96
CA ASP A 430 -8.47 -30.28 17.38
C ASP A 430 -9.29 -29.16 18.07
N PRO A 431 -10.63 -29.32 18.17
CA PRO A 431 -11.51 -28.34 18.81
C PRO A 431 -11.20 -28.02 20.27
N LYS A 432 -10.43 -28.87 20.98
CA LYS A 432 -10.03 -28.60 22.37
C LYS A 432 -9.06 -27.42 22.46
N LEU A 433 -8.28 -27.16 21.41
CA LEU A 433 -7.31 -26.07 21.35
C LEU A 433 -7.98 -24.70 21.50
N ALA A 434 -9.22 -24.54 21.02
CA ALA A 434 -10.00 -23.31 21.15
C ALA A 434 -10.25 -22.90 22.61
N LYS A 435 -10.22 -23.85 23.54
CA LYS A 435 -10.32 -23.60 24.98
C LYS A 435 -8.96 -23.61 25.68
N LEU A 436 -8.06 -24.50 25.25
CA LEU A 436 -6.77 -24.73 25.91
C LEU A 436 -5.80 -23.56 25.69
N ILE A 437 -5.65 -23.09 24.45
CA ILE A 437 -4.64 -22.07 24.12
C ILE A 437 -4.98 -20.70 24.74
N PRO A 438 -6.23 -20.19 24.69
CA PRO A 438 -6.59 -18.94 25.39
C PRO A 438 -6.52 -19.03 26.92
N ALA A 439 -6.50 -20.24 27.48
CA ALA A 439 -6.38 -20.46 28.92
C ALA A 439 -4.92 -20.59 29.40
N LEU A 440 -3.94 -20.59 28.48
CA LEU A 440 -2.53 -20.57 28.86
C LEU A 440 -2.17 -19.22 29.49
N PRO A 441 -1.34 -19.22 30.55
CA PRO A 441 -0.85 -17.97 31.12
C PRO A 441 0.10 -17.26 30.15
N ASP A 442 0.25 -15.95 30.29
CA ASP A 442 1.32 -15.22 29.63
C ASP A 442 2.70 -15.69 30.14
N VAL A 443 3.76 -15.35 29.40
CA VAL A 443 5.15 -15.70 29.70
C VAL A 443 5.42 -17.21 29.56
N VAL A 444 4.68 -17.90 28.69
CA VAL A 444 4.96 -19.31 28.36
C VAL A 444 6.23 -19.41 27.52
N TYR A 445 7.07 -20.38 27.82
CA TYR A 445 8.25 -20.68 27.02
C TYR A 445 8.29 -22.15 26.66
N SER A 446 8.89 -22.43 25.50
CA SER A 446 9.22 -23.78 25.05
C SER A 446 10.48 -23.72 24.20
N ALA A 447 11.04 -24.86 23.88
CA ALA A 447 12.11 -24.98 22.89
C ALA A 447 11.86 -26.21 22.02
N ARG A 448 12.23 -26.10 20.75
CA ARG A 448 12.11 -27.20 19.78
C ARG A 448 13.43 -27.42 19.02
N PRO A 449 13.64 -28.63 18.48
CA PRO A 449 14.73 -28.87 17.54
C PRO A 449 14.67 -27.93 16.35
N TRP A 450 15.83 -27.45 15.93
CA TRP A 450 16.05 -26.53 14.82
C TRP A 450 17.35 -26.90 14.13
N GLU A 451 17.28 -27.22 12.85
CA GLU A 451 18.47 -27.34 12.01
C GLU A 451 18.69 -26.00 11.31
N PRO A 452 19.87 -25.38 11.43
CA PRO A 452 20.17 -24.15 10.71
C PRO A 452 20.02 -24.32 9.20
N VAL A 453 19.18 -23.50 8.57
CA VAL A 453 18.94 -23.52 7.12
C VAL A 453 19.50 -22.24 6.50
N GLY A 454 20.61 -22.35 5.76
CA GLY A 454 21.26 -21.20 5.13
C GLY A 454 21.77 -20.19 6.18
N ASP A 455 21.34 -18.93 6.08
CA ASP A 455 21.71 -17.84 7.00
C ASP A 455 20.81 -17.74 8.25
N LEU A 456 19.97 -18.75 8.53
CA LEU A 456 19.03 -18.75 9.66
C LEU A 456 19.62 -19.51 10.86
N PRO A 457 20.13 -18.81 11.90
CA PRO A 457 20.84 -19.44 13.00
C PRO A 457 19.90 -20.00 14.08
N GLU A 458 20.47 -20.73 15.03
CA GLU A 458 19.81 -21.01 16.30
C GLU A 458 19.54 -19.72 17.09
N GLY A 459 18.56 -19.77 18.00
CA GLY A 459 18.25 -18.60 18.81
C GLY A 459 16.94 -18.67 19.56
N VAL A 460 16.39 -17.50 19.88
CA VAL A 460 15.12 -17.36 20.60
C VAL A 460 14.18 -16.43 19.84
N VAL A 461 12.98 -16.93 19.54
CA VAL A 461 11.86 -16.15 19.07
C VAL A 461 11.07 -15.62 20.25
N VAL A 462 10.70 -14.34 20.22
CA VAL A 462 9.98 -13.63 21.27
C VAL A 462 8.71 -13.05 20.70
N PHE A 463 7.58 -13.26 21.38
CA PHE A 463 6.30 -12.65 21.04
C PHE A 463 5.81 -11.75 22.17
N MET A 464 5.53 -10.49 21.82
CA MET A 464 5.06 -9.48 22.77
C MET A 464 3.74 -8.87 22.32
N LYS A 465 2.93 -8.49 23.30
CA LYS A 465 1.74 -7.68 23.12
C LYS A 465 1.88 -6.41 23.95
N ASN A 466 1.65 -5.26 23.34
CA ASN A 466 1.65 -4.00 24.09
C ASN A 466 0.26 -3.73 24.72
N ALA A 467 0.19 -2.74 25.61
CA ALA A 467 -1.03 -2.33 26.29
C ALA A 467 -2.17 -1.86 25.36
N GLN A 468 -1.86 -1.60 24.08
CA GLN A 468 -2.82 -1.17 23.05
C GLN A 468 -3.27 -2.34 22.17
N GLY A 469 -2.79 -3.56 22.42
CA GLY A 469 -3.13 -4.77 21.67
C GLY A 469 -2.28 -5.00 20.42
N ASN A 470 -1.25 -4.19 20.16
CA ASN A 470 -0.32 -4.43 19.05
C ASN A 470 0.63 -5.57 19.40
N CYS A 471 0.85 -6.44 18.42
CA CYS A 471 1.70 -7.61 18.51
C CYS A 471 3.04 -7.34 17.82
N ALA A 472 4.14 -7.84 18.39
CA ALA A 472 5.46 -7.75 17.81
C ALA A 472 6.26 -9.04 18.03
N LEU A 473 7.03 -9.46 17.02
CA LEU A 473 7.98 -10.56 17.10
C LEU A 473 9.42 -10.07 16.97
N ALA A 474 10.33 -10.75 17.65
CA ALA A 474 11.77 -10.64 17.43
C ALA A 474 12.40 -12.02 17.43
N TRP A 475 13.47 -12.20 16.66
CA TRP A 475 14.29 -13.41 16.66
C TRP A 475 15.74 -13.03 16.93
N MET A 476 16.25 -13.47 18.07
CA MET A 476 17.61 -13.23 18.52
C MET A 476 18.48 -14.45 18.27
N ASP A 477 19.63 -14.29 17.63
CA ASP A 477 20.64 -15.35 17.53
C ASP A 477 21.35 -15.60 18.87
N GLN A 478 22.26 -16.57 18.92
CA GLN A 478 23.06 -16.91 20.11
C GLN A 478 23.96 -15.75 20.60
N ASP A 479 24.39 -14.86 19.70
CA ASP A 479 25.18 -13.67 20.05
C ASP A 479 24.28 -12.52 20.59
N GLY A 480 22.97 -12.64 20.37
CA GLY A 480 21.96 -11.66 20.72
C GLY A 480 21.85 -10.52 19.73
N ASN A 481 22.11 -10.77 18.45
CA ASN A 481 21.75 -9.90 17.33
C ASN A 481 20.38 -10.28 16.77
N SER A 482 19.71 -9.32 16.14
CA SER A 482 18.45 -9.61 15.42
C SER A 482 18.76 -10.39 14.15
N VAL A 483 18.13 -11.56 14.00
CA VAL A 483 18.30 -12.43 12.82
C VAL A 483 17.64 -11.81 11.58
N THR A 484 16.45 -11.23 11.76
CA THR A 484 15.64 -10.67 10.68
C THR A 484 14.58 -9.72 11.24
N GLU A 485 14.25 -8.69 10.47
CA GLU A 485 13.11 -7.81 10.75
C GLU A 485 11.81 -8.31 10.09
N SER A 486 11.90 -9.26 9.15
CA SER A 486 10.71 -9.84 8.52
C SER A 486 9.96 -10.70 9.53
N GLN A 487 8.83 -10.19 10.00
CA GLN A 487 7.91 -10.91 10.89
C GLN A 487 7.44 -12.23 10.26
N TYR A 488 7.28 -12.28 8.94
CA TYR A 488 6.91 -13.48 8.20
C TYR A 488 7.96 -14.59 8.34
N ARG A 489 9.25 -14.23 8.16
CA ARG A 489 10.36 -15.17 8.37
C ARG A 489 10.38 -15.69 9.82
N ILE A 490 10.08 -14.83 10.80
CA ILE A 490 10.06 -15.23 12.22
C ILE A 490 8.91 -16.22 12.49
N ILE A 491 7.70 -15.97 11.97
CA ILE A 491 6.56 -16.90 12.11
C ILE A 491 6.86 -18.24 11.42
N LYS A 492 7.44 -18.21 10.23
CA LYS A 492 7.87 -19.43 9.54
C LYS A 492 8.90 -20.22 10.31
N ALA A 493 9.87 -19.54 10.93
CA ALA A 493 10.84 -20.18 11.79
C ALA A 493 10.18 -20.75 13.07
N ALA A 494 9.10 -20.15 13.58
CA ALA A 494 8.39 -20.68 14.73
C ALA A 494 7.52 -21.91 14.40
N LYS A 495 7.09 -22.09 13.15
CA LYS A 495 6.20 -23.18 12.71
C LYS A 495 6.78 -24.57 13.03
N CYS A 496 5.94 -25.46 13.54
CA CYS A 496 6.25 -26.86 13.80
C CYS A 496 5.01 -27.76 13.60
N GLU A 497 5.23 -29.06 13.47
CA GLU A 497 4.16 -30.07 13.43
C GLU A 497 3.69 -30.42 14.87
N PRO A 498 2.44 -30.89 15.06
CA PRO A 498 1.89 -31.18 16.40
C PRO A 498 2.65 -32.23 17.21
N ASP A 499 3.36 -33.13 16.53
CA ASP A 499 4.18 -34.20 17.11
C ASP A 499 5.64 -33.81 17.35
N THR A 500 6.01 -32.55 17.06
CA THR A 500 7.37 -32.04 17.27
C THR A 500 7.76 -32.16 18.74
N PRO A 501 8.86 -32.86 19.08
CA PRO A 501 9.27 -33.02 20.47
C PRO A 501 9.75 -31.69 21.06
N SER A 502 9.43 -31.46 22.34
CA SER A 502 10.04 -30.38 23.10
C SER A 502 11.48 -30.75 23.47
N VAL A 503 12.39 -29.79 23.43
CA VAL A 503 13.75 -29.91 23.97
C VAL A 503 13.93 -28.99 25.16
N ASP A 504 15.01 -29.20 25.91
CA ASP A 504 15.39 -28.28 26.99
C ASP A 504 15.75 -26.91 26.41
N LYS A 505 15.39 -25.83 27.11
CA LYS A 505 15.79 -24.48 26.73
C LYS A 505 17.30 -24.28 26.91
N ALA A 506 17.88 -23.39 26.11
CA ALA A 506 19.29 -23.04 26.27
C ALA A 506 19.54 -22.32 27.63
N PRO A 507 20.74 -22.42 28.22
CA PRO A 507 21.06 -21.75 29.48
C PRO A 507 20.83 -20.23 29.43
N ASP A 508 21.05 -19.62 28.27
CA ASP A 508 20.92 -18.20 27.97
C ASP A 508 19.55 -17.82 27.37
N HIS A 509 18.59 -18.74 27.26
CA HIS A 509 17.28 -18.50 26.64
C HIS A 509 16.62 -17.21 27.14
N HIS A 510 16.54 -17.02 28.46
CA HIS A 510 15.91 -15.83 29.04
C HIS A 510 16.75 -14.56 28.85
N ALA A 511 18.08 -14.67 28.77
CA ALA A 511 18.94 -13.55 28.46
C ALA A 511 18.70 -13.07 27.01
N LEU A 512 18.57 -14.01 26.08
CA LEU A 512 18.19 -13.71 24.68
C LEU A 512 16.75 -13.20 24.58
N THR A 513 15.80 -13.76 25.33
CA THR A 513 14.43 -13.23 25.42
C THR A 513 14.44 -11.78 25.89
N ALA A 514 15.21 -11.44 26.93
CA ALA A 514 15.32 -10.08 27.45
C ALA A 514 15.93 -9.11 26.41
N LYS A 515 16.92 -9.55 25.63
CA LYS A 515 17.45 -8.77 24.50
C LYS A 515 16.39 -8.54 23.42
N GLY A 516 15.62 -9.57 23.05
CA GLY A 516 14.52 -9.46 22.08
C GLY A 516 13.39 -8.54 22.55
N VAL A 517 13.01 -8.64 23.82
CA VAL A 517 12.08 -7.69 24.45
C VAL A 517 12.61 -6.26 24.38
N SER A 518 13.89 -6.06 24.71
CA SER A 518 14.53 -4.74 24.66
C SER A 518 14.60 -4.18 23.24
N LEU A 519 14.83 -5.03 22.23
CA LEU A 519 14.80 -4.66 20.82
C LEU A 519 13.41 -4.19 20.41
N ILE A 520 12.36 -4.98 20.70
CA ILE A 520 10.96 -4.63 20.41
C ILE A 520 10.60 -3.31 21.10
N ILE A 521 11.00 -3.11 22.36
CA ILE A 521 10.75 -1.85 23.09
C ILE A 521 11.53 -0.68 22.46
N LYS A 522 12.78 -0.89 22.05
CA LYS A 522 13.63 0.15 21.44
C LYS A 522 13.14 0.55 20.05
N GLU A 523 12.75 -0.40 19.21
CA GLU A 523 12.13 -0.15 17.91
C GLU A 523 10.80 0.58 18.06
N ASN A 524 9.96 0.14 19.00
CA ASN A 524 8.74 0.84 19.34
C ASN A 524 9.00 2.24 19.93
N ARG A 525 10.10 2.51 20.64
CA ARG A 525 10.45 3.85 21.11
C ARG A 525 11.02 4.76 20.00
N ASN A 526 11.80 4.22 19.07
CA ASN A 526 12.48 4.99 18.02
C ASN A 526 11.59 5.34 16.81
N ILE A 527 10.40 4.74 16.69
CA ILE A 527 9.33 5.22 15.80
C ILE A 527 8.66 6.50 16.37
N HIS A 528 8.95 6.87 17.63
CA HIS A 528 8.18 7.83 18.42
C HIS A 528 9.02 9.02 18.92
N GLY A 529 9.26 10.00 18.06
CA GLY A 529 9.33 11.38 18.53
C GLY A 529 7.93 11.78 18.99
N THR A 530 7.74 12.12 20.27
CA THR A 530 6.51 12.66 20.88
C THR A 530 5.20 11.88 20.63
N SER A 531 4.94 10.86 21.48
CA SER A 531 3.63 10.47 22.07
C SER A 531 3.60 8.96 22.33
N GLY A 532 4.11 8.53 23.49
CA GLY A 532 4.11 7.13 23.90
C GLY A 532 2.75 6.57 24.34
N THR A 533 1.68 7.36 24.28
CA THR A 533 0.36 6.99 24.82
C THR A 533 -0.73 6.84 23.76
N LEU A 534 -0.63 7.54 22.62
CA LEU A 534 -1.69 7.62 21.60
C LEU A 534 -1.54 6.62 20.44
N GLY A 535 -0.40 5.94 20.33
CA GLY A 535 -0.09 5.02 19.23
C GLY A 535 0.40 5.74 17.97
N SER A 536 0.31 5.08 16.81
CA SER A 536 0.81 5.60 15.53
C SER A 536 0.27 7.01 15.22
N ARG A 537 1.15 7.89 14.69
CA ARG A 537 0.79 9.25 14.24
C ARG A 537 -0.32 9.27 13.17
N HIS A 538 -0.49 8.15 12.46
CA HIS A 538 -1.51 7.97 11.43
C HIS A 538 -2.81 7.36 11.98
N GLY A 539 -2.79 6.88 13.23
CA GLY A 539 -3.94 6.29 13.91
C GLY A 539 -5.03 7.32 14.20
N ILE A 540 -6.28 6.88 14.15
CA ILE A 540 -7.48 7.70 14.40
C ILE A 540 -7.36 8.41 15.76
N ARG A 541 -6.89 7.70 16.78
CA ARG A 541 -6.70 8.21 18.14
C ARG A 541 -5.71 9.37 18.22
N TYR A 542 -4.53 9.23 17.63
CA TYR A 542 -3.52 10.29 17.60
C TYR A 542 -4.02 11.52 16.83
N ARG A 543 -4.58 11.30 15.63
CA ARG A 543 -5.09 12.37 14.78
C ARG A 543 -6.25 13.13 15.42
N THR A 544 -7.15 12.45 16.12
CA THR A 544 -8.22 13.08 16.88
C THR A 544 -7.66 13.90 18.04
N TYR A 545 -6.72 13.35 18.81
CA TYR A 545 -6.10 14.04 19.94
C TYR A 545 -5.38 15.33 19.52
N GLU A 546 -4.48 15.27 18.53
CA GLU A 546 -3.73 16.44 18.07
C GLU A 546 -4.65 17.52 17.50
N ARG A 547 -5.70 17.12 16.77
CA ARG A 547 -6.65 18.05 16.17
C ARG A 547 -7.48 18.79 17.22
N ILE A 548 -7.93 18.09 18.26
CA ILE A 548 -8.73 18.69 19.34
C ILE A 548 -7.84 19.49 20.29
N LYS A 549 -6.63 19.01 20.60
CA LYS A 549 -5.65 19.74 21.39
C LYS A 549 -5.33 21.10 20.76
N HIS A 550 -5.00 21.11 19.47
CA HIS A 550 -4.75 22.36 18.74
C HIS A 550 -5.99 23.26 18.71
N HIS A 551 -7.20 22.70 18.61
CA HIS A 551 -8.44 23.47 18.67
C HIS A 551 -8.64 24.14 20.04
N LEU A 552 -8.47 23.40 21.13
CA LEU A 552 -8.60 23.90 22.51
C LEU A 552 -7.57 24.98 22.86
N GLU A 553 -6.36 24.92 22.29
CA GLU A 553 -5.35 25.98 22.41
C GLU A 553 -5.83 27.32 21.79
N HIS A 554 -6.80 27.30 20.88
CA HIS A 554 -7.31 28.49 20.18
C HIS A 554 -8.67 29.00 20.69
N ILE A 555 -9.40 28.23 21.51
CA ILE A 555 -10.72 28.59 22.06
C ILE A 555 -10.75 28.66 23.60
N GLU A 556 -9.56 28.73 24.22
CA GLU A 556 -9.40 28.72 25.68
C GLU A 556 -10.17 29.87 26.34
N GLY A 557 -11.14 29.53 27.20
CA GLY A 557 -12.01 30.50 27.89
C GLY A 557 -13.28 30.94 27.14
N GLU A 558 -13.59 30.35 25.99
CA GLU A 558 -14.83 30.60 25.24
C GLU A 558 -15.98 29.62 25.60
N LEU A 559 -17.19 29.88 25.08
CA LEU A 559 -18.43 29.12 25.38
C LEU A 559 -18.33 27.60 25.10
N PHE A 560 -17.43 27.20 24.20
CA PHE A 560 -17.24 25.81 23.75
C PHE A 560 -16.05 25.10 24.41
N ASP A 561 -15.34 25.77 25.33
CA ASP A 561 -14.29 25.18 26.17
C ASP A 561 -14.90 24.53 27.42
N THR A 562 -15.50 23.35 27.23
CA THR A 562 -16.20 22.62 28.31
C THR A 562 -15.24 21.72 29.10
N SER A 563 -15.57 21.50 30.38
CA SER A 563 -14.77 20.60 31.24
C SER A 563 -14.81 19.15 30.75
N GLU A 564 -15.90 18.79 30.07
CA GLU A 564 -16.24 17.50 29.51
C GLU A 564 -15.36 17.17 28.30
N ILE A 565 -15.13 18.13 27.38
CA ILE A 565 -14.20 17.94 26.25
C ILE A 565 -12.78 17.71 26.75
N ARG A 566 -12.34 18.45 27.78
CA ARG A 566 -11.00 18.28 28.37
C ARG A 566 -10.85 16.91 29.05
N LYS A 567 -11.88 16.44 29.77
CA LYS A 567 -11.92 15.09 30.36
C LYS A 567 -11.93 14.00 29.28
N ALA A 568 -12.71 14.17 28.21
CA ALA A 568 -12.76 13.26 27.07
C ALA A 568 -11.42 13.20 26.33
N LEU A 569 -10.75 14.34 26.12
CA LEU A 569 -9.42 14.41 25.53
C LEU A 569 -8.37 13.72 26.40
N GLN A 570 -8.48 13.86 27.73
CA GLN A 570 -7.62 13.16 28.66
C GLN A 570 -7.89 11.64 28.66
N GLN A 571 -9.15 11.21 28.64
CA GLN A 571 -9.49 9.79 28.54
C GLN A 571 -8.98 9.19 27.22
N LEU A 572 -9.09 9.93 26.11
CA LEU A 572 -8.53 9.57 24.80
C LEU A 572 -6.99 9.44 24.85
N TYR A 573 -6.31 10.30 25.61
CA TYR A 573 -4.86 10.23 25.81
C TYR A 573 -4.45 9.00 26.62
N GLU A 574 -5.25 8.63 27.62
CA GLU A 574 -4.92 7.57 28.57
C GLU A 574 -5.34 6.17 28.07
N ASN A 575 -6.43 6.06 27.31
CA ASN A 575 -7.07 4.78 27.00
C ASN A 575 -7.30 4.57 25.48
N PRO A 576 -7.24 3.32 24.99
CA PRO A 576 -7.55 3.02 23.60
C PRO A 576 -9.03 3.33 23.28
N LEU A 577 -9.30 3.66 22.02
CA LEU A 577 -10.66 3.87 21.52
C LEU A 577 -11.41 2.53 21.42
N THR A 578 -12.70 2.53 21.73
CA THR A 578 -13.60 1.41 21.36
C THR A 578 -13.72 1.31 19.84
N GLU A 579 -14.18 0.17 19.31
CA GLU A 579 -14.43 0.02 17.86
C GLU A 579 -15.50 1.00 17.34
N LYS A 580 -16.51 1.32 18.16
CA LYS A 580 -17.52 2.32 17.83
C LYS A 580 -16.91 3.71 17.73
N ALA A 581 -16.08 4.10 18.72
CA ALA A 581 -15.41 5.39 18.72
C ALA A 581 -14.38 5.52 17.58
N LYS A 582 -13.65 4.45 17.25
CA LYS A 582 -12.78 4.41 16.06
C LYS A 582 -13.57 4.66 14.79
N THR A 583 -14.74 4.02 14.64
CA THR A 583 -15.60 4.19 13.47
C THR A 583 -16.12 5.61 13.35
N VAL A 584 -16.68 6.17 14.43
CA VAL A 584 -17.27 7.52 14.44
C VAL A 584 -16.21 8.60 14.25
N LEU A 585 -15.13 8.59 15.05
CA LEU A 585 -14.07 9.60 14.94
C LEU A 585 -13.28 9.45 13.64
N GLY A 586 -13.06 8.21 13.18
CA GLY A 586 -12.43 7.94 11.89
C GLY A 586 -13.23 8.51 10.73
N GLN A 587 -14.57 8.43 10.78
CA GLN A 587 -15.45 9.04 9.80
C GLN A 587 -15.33 10.57 9.79
N HIS A 588 -15.34 11.21 10.96
CA HIS A 588 -15.16 12.67 11.07
C HIS A 588 -13.79 13.15 10.57
N LEU A 589 -12.72 12.40 10.84
CA LEU A 589 -11.38 12.70 10.32
C LEU A 589 -11.30 12.49 8.80
N LYS A 590 -11.95 11.46 8.27
CA LYS A 590 -11.99 11.15 6.83
C LYS A 590 -12.79 12.20 6.05
N LEU A 591 -13.88 12.70 6.63
CA LEU A 591 -14.70 13.78 6.05
C LEU A 591 -14.07 15.18 6.21
N LYS A 592 -12.86 15.28 6.80
CA LYS A 592 -12.19 16.54 7.14
C LYS A 592 -13.07 17.49 7.97
N SER A 593 -14.08 16.98 8.68
CA SER A 593 -15.04 17.74 9.50
C SER A 593 -14.32 18.75 10.40
N THR A 594 -14.89 19.94 10.63
CA THR A 594 -14.29 21.00 11.45
C THR A 594 -13.87 20.49 12.83
N ALA A 595 -12.82 21.04 13.43
CA ALA A 595 -12.33 20.59 14.73
C ALA A 595 -13.41 20.62 15.83
N GLN A 596 -14.30 21.61 15.78
CA GLN A 596 -15.49 21.69 16.63
C GLN A 596 -16.40 20.46 16.51
N ALA A 597 -16.78 20.07 15.29
CA ALA A 597 -17.59 18.88 15.03
C ALA A 597 -16.88 17.56 15.41
N VAL A 598 -15.55 17.52 15.41
CA VAL A 598 -14.79 16.35 15.94
C VAL A 598 -14.83 16.34 17.46
N ALA A 599 -14.73 17.51 18.10
CA ALA A 599 -14.81 17.66 19.55
C ALA A 599 -16.21 17.30 20.08
N GLU A 600 -17.28 17.72 19.41
CA GLU A 600 -18.66 17.36 19.74
C GLU A 600 -18.91 15.85 19.61
N ALA A 601 -18.41 15.22 18.53
CA ALA A 601 -18.51 13.78 18.36
C ALA A 601 -17.72 13.00 19.44
N MET A 602 -16.53 13.49 19.80
CA MET A 602 -15.74 12.91 20.89
C MET A 602 -16.44 13.07 22.24
N GLN A 603 -17.02 14.24 22.51
CA GLN A 603 -17.76 14.51 23.74
C GLN A 603 -19.03 13.65 23.84
N ALA A 604 -19.79 13.50 22.75
CA ALA A 604 -20.97 12.62 22.73
C ALA A 604 -20.59 11.15 23.05
N LEU A 605 -19.51 10.66 22.44
CA LEU A 605 -19.00 9.31 22.74
C LEU A 605 -18.52 9.18 24.20
N TYR A 606 -17.99 10.26 24.78
CA TYR A 606 -17.56 10.29 26.18
C TYR A 606 -18.76 10.24 27.13
N GLU A 607 -19.80 11.01 26.85
CA GLU A 607 -21.04 11.05 27.65
C GLU A 607 -21.86 9.75 27.54
N GLU A 608 -21.71 9.01 26.44
CA GLU A 608 -22.32 7.70 26.23
C GLU A 608 -21.47 6.52 26.78
N ASP A 609 -20.34 6.77 27.45
CA ASP A 609 -19.38 5.77 27.95
C ASP A 609 -18.83 4.83 26.85
N GLU A 610 -18.80 5.32 25.61
CA GLU A 610 -18.40 4.55 24.43
C GLU A 610 -17.11 5.06 23.79
N LEU A 611 -16.52 6.15 24.29
CA LEU A 611 -15.26 6.69 23.77
C LEU A 611 -14.10 5.70 24.00
N CYS A 612 -13.98 5.22 25.22
CA CYS A 612 -12.99 4.23 25.66
C CYS A 612 -13.69 3.16 26.50
N PRO A 613 -13.22 1.88 26.49
CA PRO A 613 -13.84 0.83 27.30
C PRO A 613 -13.86 1.22 28.79
N GLU A 614 -14.99 1.01 29.48
CA GLU A 614 -15.04 1.14 30.94
C GLU A 614 -13.99 0.24 31.58
N LYS A 615 -13.36 0.75 32.65
CA LYS A 615 -12.22 0.15 33.37
C LYS A 615 -12.36 -1.37 33.59
N HIS A 616 -11.94 -2.17 32.62
CA HIS A 616 -11.14 -3.33 32.95
C HIS A 616 -9.80 -2.76 33.35
N THR A 617 -9.41 -3.03 34.60
CA THR A 617 -8.11 -2.74 35.17
C THR A 617 -7.04 -2.98 34.12
N ALA A 618 -6.62 -1.90 33.44
CA ALA A 618 -5.40 -1.86 32.69
C ALA A 618 -4.34 -2.20 33.74
N GLY A 619 -3.90 -3.46 33.75
CA GLY A 619 -2.62 -3.79 34.35
C GLY A 619 -1.64 -2.80 33.76
N ASN A 620 -0.99 -2.03 34.63
CA ASN A 620 -0.01 -0.99 34.31
C ASN A 620 0.60 -1.19 32.93
N GLY A 621 0.41 -0.21 32.03
CA GLY A 621 0.67 -0.27 30.59
C GLY A 621 2.11 -0.55 30.17
N GLU A 622 2.61 -1.71 30.58
CA GLU A 622 3.92 -2.25 30.27
C GLU A 622 3.75 -3.28 29.14
N PRO A 623 4.67 -3.30 28.16
CA PRO A 623 4.73 -4.36 27.15
C PRO A 623 4.73 -5.75 27.82
N GLN A 624 3.76 -6.58 27.46
CA GLN A 624 3.61 -7.92 28.00
C GLN A 624 4.35 -8.91 27.10
N LEU A 625 5.27 -9.67 27.70
CA LEU A 625 5.83 -10.86 27.06
C LEU A 625 4.77 -11.97 27.09
N ILE A 626 4.30 -12.39 25.92
CA ILE A 626 3.26 -13.42 25.83
C ILE A 626 3.92 -14.80 25.79
N CYS A 627 4.88 -15.01 24.90
CA CYS A 627 5.62 -16.26 24.86
C CYS A 627 7.02 -16.12 24.24
N SER A 628 7.84 -17.15 24.44
CA SER A 628 9.14 -17.30 23.78
C SER A 628 9.40 -18.73 23.33
N LEU A 629 10.05 -18.91 22.19
CA LEU A 629 10.36 -20.21 21.60
C LEU A 629 11.86 -20.30 21.31
N GLY A 630 12.54 -21.26 21.92
CA GLY A 630 13.92 -21.59 21.61
C GLY A 630 14.01 -22.46 20.35
N LEU A 631 14.84 -22.06 19.40
CA LEU A 631 15.19 -22.81 18.20
C LEU A 631 16.60 -23.35 18.39
N ARG A 632 16.74 -24.65 18.64
CA ARG A 632 18.02 -25.28 19.03
C ARG A 632 18.34 -26.50 18.20
N SER A 633 19.60 -26.69 17.80
CA SER A 633 20.02 -28.00 17.30
C SER A 633 19.92 -29.02 18.43
N SER A 634 19.40 -30.20 18.10
CA SER A 634 19.24 -31.34 19.01
C SER A 634 20.57 -31.85 19.55
#